data_AF-A0A9E2LTF1-F1
#
_entry.id   AF-A0A9E2LTF1-F1
#
_cell.length_a   1.000
_cell.length_b   1.000
_cell.length_c   1.000
_cell.angle_alpha   90.00
_cell.angle_beta   90.00
_cell.angle_gamma   90.00
#
_symmetry.space_group_name_H-M   'P 1'
#
loop_
_entity.id
_entity.type
_entity.pdbx_description
1 polymer ?
#
loop_
_entity_poly.entity_id
_entity_poly.type
_entity_poly.pdbx_seq_one_letter_code
_entity_poly.pdbx_strand_id
1 'polypeptide(L)'
;MNPNEDDRNPDSQNVAEEGPQTAGDTPEEKERSRYEALYDQFSERVRELYEAGQEKGKEALDKAMEMAREQYSAAGKFSAEQGEAFKKYFRRDLEQAEQEMHTLGHEARERLNPSRLGAGALSSVARLLESAGTALLSLSQKAENALHFKTGEITTAGTLTCTKCGQTVQLKQTAHIPPCPRCNATEFRKGY
;
A
#
# COMPACT_ATOMS: atom_id res chain seq x y z
N MET A 1 -27.02 -49.35 -54.50
CA MET A 1 -27.75 -50.15 -53.50
C MET A 1 -27.43 -49.62 -52.11
N ASN A 2 -28.43 -48.97 -51.51
CA ASN A 2 -28.76 -48.72 -50.09
C ASN A 2 -28.11 -49.63 -49.01
N PRO A 3 -28.29 -49.35 -47.69
CA PRO A 3 -28.21 -48.08 -46.94
C PRO A 3 -27.63 -48.30 -45.49
N ASN A 4 -27.62 -47.25 -44.66
CA ASN A 4 -27.91 -47.20 -43.21
C ASN A 4 -27.33 -45.85 -42.69
N GLU A 5 -28.09 -44.79 -42.39
CA GLU A 5 -29.06 -44.62 -41.28
C GLU A 5 -28.44 -45.08 -39.95
N ASP A 6 -28.44 -44.37 -38.84
CA ASP A 6 -29.02 -43.12 -38.34
C ASP A 6 -28.29 -42.96 -36.97
N ASP A 7 -27.95 -41.77 -36.50
CA ASP A 7 -28.26 -41.43 -35.09
C ASP A 7 -27.77 -40.05 -34.63
N ARG A 8 -28.66 -39.46 -33.85
CA ARG A 8 -28.67 -38.13 -33.28
C ARG A 8 -27.70 -38.02 -32.08
N ASN A 9 -27.09 -36.84 -31.99
CA ASN A 9 -26.80 -36.00 -30.79
C ASN A 9 -27.64 -36.35 -29.53
N PRO A 10 -27.27 -36.08 -28.25
CA PRO A 10 -26.17 -35.24 -27.70
C PRO A 10 -25.43 -35.86 -26.47
N ASP A 11 -24.27 -35.32 -26.06
CA ASP A 11 -24.02 -35.22 -24.61
C ASP A 11 -22.96 -34.18 -24.24
N SER A 12 -23.44 -33.21 -23.47
CA SER A 12 -22.72 -32.17 -22.79
C SER A 12 -22.28 -32.71 -21.44
N GLN A 13 -20.98 -32.86 -21.17
CA GLN A 13 -20.51 -33.07 -19.80
C GLN A 13 -19.26 -32.23 -19.50
N ASN A 14 -19.54 -31.08 -18.87
CA ASN A 14 -18.82 -30.46 -17.76
C ASN A 14 -17.31 -30.72 -17.64
N VAL A 15 -16.52 -29.77 -18.11
CA VAL A 15 -15.20 -29.51 -17.52
C VAL A 15 -15.39 -28.37 -16.53
N ALA A 16 -15.27 -28.69 -15.25
CA ALA A 16 -15.30 -27.71 -14.17
C ALA A 16 -14.15 -26.70 -14.39
N GLU A 17 -14.49 -25.43 -14.55
CA GLU A 17 -13.55 -24.32 -14.54
C GLU A 17 -13.04 -24.13 -13.11
N GLU A 18 -11.85 -24.65 -12.81
CA GLU A 18 -11.06 -24.18 -11.67
C GLU A 18 -10.49 -22.80 -12.05
N GLY A 19 -11.14 -21.75 -11.53
CA GLY A 19 -10.74 -20.37 -11.72
C GLY A 19 -9.39 -20.03 -11.05
N PRO A 20 -8.76 -18.90 -11.42
CA PRO A 20 -7.43 -18.53 -10.94
C PRO A 20 -7.47 -18.16 -9.46
N GLN A 21 -6.65 -18.85 -8.65
CA GLN A 21 -6.43 -18.57 -7.24
C GLN A 21 -5.86 -17.15 -7.07
N THR A 22 -6.60 -16.31 -6.35
CA THR A 22 -6.19 -14.97 -5.94
C THR A 22 -5.13 -15.07 -4.83
N ALA A 23 -4.09 -14.25 -4.91
CA ALA A 23 -3.03 -14.17 -3.90
C ALA A 23 -3.60 -13.81 -2.51
N GLY A 24 -3.74 -14.80 -1.62
CA GLY A 24 -4.15 -14.61 -0.22
C GLY A 24 -4.67 -15.85 0.52
N ASP A 25 -4.30 -17.07 0.13
CA ASP A 25 -5.05 -18.27 0.51
C ASP A 25 -4.42 -19.21 1.56
N THR A 26 -3.18 -18.98 2.01
CA THR A 26 -2.60 -19.90 3.02
C THR A 26 -3.03 -19.55 4.46
N PRO A 27 -3.29 -20.54 5.33
CA PRO A 27 -3.65 -20.31 6.74
C PRO A 27 -2.63 -19.49 7.52
N GLU A 28 -1.33 -19.67 7.23
CA GLU A 28 -0.24 -18.95 7.89
C GLU A 28 -0.23 -17.45 7.56
N GLU A 29 -0.57 -17.08 6.32
CA GLU A 29 -0.65 -15.67 5.91
C GLU A 29 -1.84 -14.96 6.55
N LYS A 30 -2.97 -15.67 6.71
CA LYS A 30 -4.16 -15.14 7.41
C LYS A 30 -3.88 -14.93 8.89
N GLU A 31 -3.20 -15.87 9.54
CA GLU A 31 -2.79 -15.75 10.93
C GLU A 31 -1.78 -14.63 11.15
N ARG A 32 -0.80 -14.48 10.24
CA ARG A 32 0.16 -13.36 10.25
C ARG A 32 -0.54 -12.01 10.10
N SER A 33 -1.41 -11.87 9.10
CA SER A 33 -2.18 -10.65 8.88
C SER A 33 -3.07 -10.30 10.07
N ARG A 34 -3.67 -11.31 10.72
CA ARG A 34 -4.43 -11.10 11.96
C ARG A 34 -3.54 -10.60 13.10
N TYR A 35 -2.35 -11.16 13.26
CA TYR A 35 -1.40 -10.74 14.29
C TYR A 35 -0.90 -9.31 14.08
N GLU A 36 -0.61 -8.93 12.84
CA GLU A 36 -0.28 -7.55 12.43
C GLU A 36 -1.42 -6.58 12.77
N ALA A 37 -2.65 -6.91 12.38
CA ALA A 37 -3.82 -6.07 12.67
C ALA A 37 -4.10 -5.92 14.19
N LEU A 38 -3.75 -6.93 14.99
CA LEU A 38 -3.85 -6.85 16.45
C LEU A 38 -2.78 -5.94 17.05
N TYR A 39 -1.57 -5.93 16.49
CA TYR A 39 -0.52 -4.98 16.89
C TYR A 39 -0.92 -3.54 16.58
N ASP A 40 -1.51 -3.28 15.40
CA ASP A 40 -1.97 -1.94 15.02
C ASP A 40 -3.06 -1.44 15.97
N GLN A 41 -4.04 -2.28 16.28
CA GLN A 41 -5.10 -1.95 17.25
C GLN A 41 -4.54 -1.68 18.66
N PHE A 42 -3.56 -2.47 19.09
CA PHE A 42 -2.88 -2.26 20.36
C PHE A 42 -2.15 -0.90 20.36
N SER A 43 -1.38 -0.61 19.32
CA SER A 43 -0.59 0.62 19.17
C SER A 43 -1.47 1.87 19.18
N GLU A 44 -2.58 1.82 18.44
CA GLU A 44 -3.59 2.88 18.44
C GLU A 44 -4.19 3.07 19.84
N ARG A 45 -4.54 1.97 20.52
CA ARG A 45 -5.10 2.04 21.86
C ARG A 45 -4.13 2.65 22.88
N VAL A 46 -2.84 2.31 22.79
CA VAL A 46 -1.81 2.93 23.63
C VAL A 46 -1.75 4.43 23.39
N ARG A 47 -1.82 4.88 22.13
CA ARG A 47 -1.86 6.31 21.78
C ARG A 47 -3.05 7.00 22.42
N GLU A 48 -4.27 6.48 22.24
CA GLU A 48 -5.49 7.05 22.83
C GLU A 48 -5.40 7.19 24.36
N LEU A 49 -4.93 6.15 25.04
CA LEU A 49 -4.79 6.13 26.50
C LEU A 49 -3.74 7.14 26.98
N TYR A 50 -2.62 7.25 26.27
CA TYR A 50 -1.57 8.21 26.58
C TYR A 50 -2.01 9.66 26.31
N GLU A 51 -2.76 9.91 25.23
CA GLU A 51 -3.30 11.21 24.89
C GLU A 51 -4.33 11.69 25.91
N ALA A 52 -5.25 10.80 26.31
CA ALA A 52 -6.27 11.07 27.32
C ALA A 52 -5.69 11.31 28.72
N GLY A 53 -4.52 10.75 29.02
CA GLY A 53 -3.80 10.97 30.27
C GLY A 53 -3.25 12.39 30.41
N GLN A 54 -3.36 12.97 31.61
CA GLN A 54 -2.80 14.29 31.91
C GLN A 54 -1.27 14.26 32.06
N GLU A 55 -0.74 13.17 32.62
CA GLU A 55 0.70 12.95 32.77
C GLU A 55 1.33 12.58 31.42
N LYS A 56 2.55 13.05 31.19
CA LYS A 56 3.34 12.78 29.98
C LYS A 56 4.72 12.26 30.37
N GLY A 57 5.39 11.61 29.41
CA GLY A 57 6.71 11.01 29.59
C GLY A 57 6.65 9.49 29.69
N LYS A 58 7.83 8.89 29.94
CA LYS A 58 8.04 7.44 29.83
C LYS A 58 7.14 6.62 30.74
N GLU A 59 6.98 7.04 32.00
CA GLU A 59 6.14 6.32 32.98
C GLU A 59 4.65 6.33 32.57
N ALA A 60 4.16 7.48 32.09
CA ALA A 60 2.78 7.60 31.61
C ALA A 60 2.54 6.73 30.35
N LEU A 61 3.53 6.64 29.46
CA LEU A 61 3.47 5.76 28.31
C LEU A 61 3.51 4.28 28.69
N ASP A 62 4.39 3.90 29.62
CA ASP A 62 4.47 2.54 30.16
C ASP A 62 3.11 2.12 30.77
N LYS A 63 2.47 3.03 31.52
CA LYS A 63 1.13 2.81 32.06
C LYS A 63 0.07 2.64 30.97
N ALA A 64 0.10 3.46 29.93
CA ALA A 64 -0.83 3.32 28.79
C ALA A 64 -0.66 1.98 28.06
N MET A 65 0.58 1.53 27.89
CA MET A 65 0.92 0.22 27.35
C MET A 65 0.37 -0.94 28.20
N GLU A 66 0.52 -0.88 29.53
CA GLU A 66 -0.05 -1.90 30.42
C GLU A 66 -1.57 -1.93 30.35
N MET A 67 -2.22 -0.77 30.39
CA MET A 67 -3.67 -0.67 30.32
C MET A 67 -4.23 -1.23 29.00
N ALA A 68 -3.59 -0.94 27.87
CA ALA A 68 -3.97 -1.50 26.57
C ALA A 68 -3.81 -3.03 26.54
N ARG A 69 -2.68 -3.54 27.08
CA ARG A 69 -2.41 -4.99 27.18
C ARG A 69 -3.50 -5.67 27.99
N GLU A 70 -3.79 -5.17 29.18
CA GLU A 70 -4.79 -5.76 30.08
C GLU A 70 -6.19 -5.76 29.46
N GLN A 71 -6.60 -4.65 28.82
CA GLN A 71 -7.91 -4.55 28.16
C GLN A 71 -8.06 -5.59 27.05
N TYR A 72 -7.05 -5.76 26.19
CA TYR A 72 -7.12 -6.65 25.05
C TYR A 72 -6.95 -8.13 25.45
N SER A 73 -6.08 -8.43 26.41
CA SER A 73 -5.94 -9.78 26.98
C SER A 73 -7.22 -10.22 27.69
N ALA A 74 -7.83 -9.35 28.50
CA ALA A 74 -9.09 -9.65 29.18
C ALA A 74 -10.26 -9.85 28.20
N ALA A 75 -10.23 -9.14 27.06
CA ALA A 75 -11.20 -9.33 25.99
C ALA A 75 -10.92 -10.57 25.11
N GLY A 76 -9.87 -11.35 25.40
CA GLY A 76 -9.48 -12.53 24.63
C GLY A 76 -9.00 -12.22 23.21
N LYS A 77 -8.63 -10.97 22.90
CA LYS A 77 -8.14 -10.56 21.58
C LYS A 77 -6.74 -11.11 21.30
N PHE A 78 -5.91 -11.24 22.33
CA PHE A 78 -4.62 -11.92 22.29
C PHE A 78 -4.26 -12.49 23.67
N SER A 79 -3.25 -13.37 23.71
CA SER A 79 -2.71 -13.94 24.96
C SER A 79 -1.82 -12.95 25.72
N ALA A 80 -1.56 -13.22 27.00
CA ALA A 80 -0.67 -12.40 27.82
C ALA A 80 0.75 -12.33 27.22
N GLU A 81 1.25 -13.44 26.69
CA GLU A 81 2.55 -13.54 26.04
C GLU A 81 2.62 -12.67 24.77
N GLN A 82 1.57 -12.71 23.95
CA GLN A 82 1.46 -11.83 22.77
C GLN A 82 1.41 -10.35 23.17
N GLY A 83 0.68 -10.02 24.24
CA GLY A 83 0.63 -8.67 24.78
C GLY A 83 1.98 -8.15 25.27
N GLU A 84 2.79 -8.98 25.93
CA GLU A 84 4.16 -8.63 26.30
C GLU A 84 5.07 -8.41 25.08
N ALA A 85 4.91 -9.25 24.05
CA ALA A 85 5.64 -9.07 22.79
C ALA A 85 5.29 -7.72 22.14
N PHE A 86 4.00 -7.36 22.10
CA PHE A 86 3.55 -6.09 21.54
C PHE A 86 4.10 -4.87 22.30
N LYS A 87 4.10 -4.89 23.63
CA LYS A 87 4.73 -3.83 24.43
C LYS A 87 6.21 -3.66 24.12
N LYS A 88 6.93 -4.78 23.96
CA LYS A 88 8.35 -4.76 23.59
C LYS A 88 8.57 -4.16 22.21
N TYR A 89 7.77 -4.55 21.22
CA TYR A 89 7.85 -4.00 19.86
C TYR A 89 7.53 -2.51 19.84
N PHE A 90 6.43 -2.10 20.48
CA PHE A 90 6.03 -0.70 20.55
C PHE A 90 7.11 0.18 21.19
N ARG A 91 7.72 -0.26 22.29
CA ARG A 91 8.82 0.48 22.94
C ARG A 91 10.02 0.65 22.01
N ARG A 92 10.44 -0.42 21.33
CA ARG A 92 11.53 -0.38 20.35
C ARG A 92 11.21 0.59 19.22
N ASP A 93 10.00 0.55 18.69
CA ASP A 93 9.59 1.37 17.55
C ASP A 93 9.54 2.85 17.94
N LEU A 94 9.12 3.15 19.18
CA LEU A 94 9.19 4.52 19.70
C LEU A 94 10.64 5.00 19.89
N GLU A 95 11.53 4.16 20.42
CA GLU A 95 12.95 4.49 20.56
C GLU A 95 13.60 4.77 19.19
N GLN A 96 13.20 4.03 18.15
CA GLN A 96 13.64 4.30 16.77
C GLN A 96 13.09 5.63 16.25
N ALA A 97 11.79 5.89 16.43
CA ALA A 97 11.16 7.14 16.03
C ALA A 97 11.77 8.36 16.76
N GLU A 98 12.14 8.22 18.03
CA GLU A 98 12.84 9.26 18.79
C GLU A 98 14.23 9.55 18.21
N GLN A 99 14.99 8.52 17.86
CA GLN A 99 16.31 8.68 17.22
C GLN A 99 16.22 9.36 15.85
N GLU A 100 15.21 8.99 15.05
CA GLU A 100 14.93 9.64 13.77
C GLU A 100 14.50 11.10 13.94
N MET A 101 13.61 11.39 14.89
CA MET A 101 13.16 12.74 15.20
C MET A 101 14.28 13.60 15.78
N HIS A 102 15.17 13.02 16.59
CA HIS A 102 16.34 13.73 17.11
C HIS A 102 17.30 14.10 15.98
N THR A 103 17.52 13.19 15.01
CA THR A 103 18.33 13.44 13.82
C THR A 103 17.71 14.53 12.94
N LEU A 104 16.41 14.42 12.65
CA LEU A 104 15.65 15.42 11.90
C LEU A 104 15.66 16.78 12.61
N GLY A 105 15.45 16.79 13.93
CA GLY A 105 15.42 17.98 14.77
C GLY A 105 16.79 18.66 14.87
N HIS A 106 17.88 17.88 14.92
CA HIS A 106 19.24 18.40 14.85
C HIS A 106 19.50 19.08 13.50
N GLU A 107 19.17 18.42 12.38
CA GLU A 107 19.31 19.01 11.04
C GLU A 107 18.43 20.26 10.85
N ALA A 108 17.19 20.23 11.36
CA ALA A 108 16.28 21.37 11.32
C ALA A 108 16.81 22.53 12.15
N ARG A 109 17.35 22.29 13.35
CA ARG A 109 17.90 23.32 14.24
C ARG A 109 19.18 23.95 13.68
N GLU A 110 20.00 23.17 13.00
CA GLU A 110 21.18 23.66 12.28
C GLU A 110 20.79 24.54 11.08
N ARG A 111 19.74 24.17 10.35
CA ARG A 111 19.30 24.84 9.11
C ARG A 111 18.29 25.98 9.30
N LEU A 112 17.57 26.03 10.43
CA LEU A 112 16.52 27.01 10.76
C LEU A 112 16.88 27.91 11.95
N ASN A 113 18.17 28.08 12.23
CA ASN A 113 18.64 28.87 13.37
C ASN A 113 17.98 30.29 13.38
N PRO A 114 17.24 30.66 14.44
CA PRO A 114 16.53 31.93 14.55
C PRO A 114 17.45 33.15 14.38
N SER A 115 18.73 33.02 14.71
CA SER A 115 19.75 34.06 14.55
C SER A 115 20.09 34.37 13.08
N ARG A 116 19.63 33.56 12.11
CA ARG A 116 19.77 33.75 10.65
C ARG A 116 18.48 34.19 9.96
N LEU A 117 17.42 34.48 10.71
CA LEU A 117 16.13 34.93 10.15
C LEU A 117 16.16 36.39 9.66
N GLY A 118 17.26 37.12 9.88
CA GLY A 118 17.60 38.34 9.13
C GLY A 118 18.47 38.00 7.92
N ALA A 119 17.97 38.28 6.72
CA ALA A 119 18.51 37.91 5.40
C ALA A 119 18.56 36.38 5.14
N GLY A 120 17.40 35.75 4.94
CA GLY A 120 17.33 34.32 4.58
C GLY A 120 15.93 33.71 4.40
N ALA A 121 14.86 34.39 4.82
CA ALA A 121 13.49 33.86 4.77
C ALA A 121 13.05 33.42 3.35
N LEU A 122 13.40 34.20 2.31
CA LEU A 122 13.15 33.82 0.91
C LEU A 122 13.88 32.54 0.51
N SER A 123 15.08 32.29 1.02
CA SER A 123 15.83 31.06 0.72
C SER A 123 15.21 29.84 1.39
N SER A 124 14.68 29.99 2.61
CA SER A 124 13.95 28.93 3.32
C SER A 124 12.64 28.60 2.60
N VAL A 125 11.89 29.62 2.17
CA VAL A 125 10.68 29.44 1.37
C VAL A 125 10.99 28.80 0.01
N ALA A 126 12.03 29.26 -0.69
CA ALA A 126 12.44 28.71 -1.97
C ALA A 126 12.79 27.21 -1.86
N ARG A 127 13.49 26.81 -0.80
CA ARG A 127 13.85 25.40 -0.56
C ARG A 127 12.64 24.52 -0.23
N LEU A 128 11.66 25.05 0.51
CA LEU A 128 10.41 24.33 0.75
C LEU A 128 9.62 24.12 -0.56
N LEU A 129 9.56 25.15 -1.40
CA LEU A 129 8.91 25.07 -2.71
C LEU A 129 9.64 24.09 -3.65
N GLU A 130 10.97 24.06 -3.62
CA GLU A 130 11.79 23.11 -4.39
C GLU A 130 11.51 21.66 -3.96
N SER A 131 11.51 21.38 -2.65
CA SER A 131 11.19 20.05 -2.11
C SER A 131 9.78 19.60 -2.51
N ALA A 132 8.77 20.47 -2.34
CA ALA A 132 7.40 20.18 -2.77
C ALA A 132 7.31 19.91 -4.28
N GLY A 133 8.06 20.67 -5.09
CA GLY A 133 8.18 20.44 -6.53
C GLY A 133 8.74 19.05 -6.86
N THR A 134 9.81 18.62 -6.19
CA THR A 134 10.40 17.28 -6.40
C THR A 134 9.45 16.15 -5.99
N ALA A 135 8.72 16.32 -4.88
CA ALA A 135 7.73 15.34 -4.44
C ALA A 135 6.58 15.19 -5.45
N LEU A 136 6.06 16.31 -5.97
CA LEU A 136 5.03 16.30 -7.00
C LEU A 136 5.53 15.69 -8.31
N LEU A 137 6.78 15.95 -8.71
CA LEU A 137 7.37 15.33 -9.90
C LEU A 137 7.52 13.80 -9.74
N SER A 138 7.97 13.34 -8.58
CA SER A 138 8.07 11.90 -8.27
C SER A 138 6.70 11.23 -8.31
N LEU A 139 5.67 11.87 -7.76
CA LEU A 139 4.30 11.38 -7.81
C LEU A 139 3.77 11.33 -9.24
N SER A 140 4.02 12.37 -10.04
CA SER A 140 3.66 12.40 -11.46
C SER A 140 4.35 11.27 -12.23
N GLN A 141 5.64 11.01 -12.00
CA GLN A 141 6.35 9.91 -12.63
C GLN A 141 5.79 8.53 -12.23
N LYS A 142 5.43 8.35 -10.96
CA LYS A 142 4.77 7.12 -10.48
C LYS A 142 3.40 6.94 -11.12
N ALA A 143 2.61 8.01 -11.25
CA ALA A 143 1.32 7.99 -11.92
C ALA A 143 1.48 7.63 -13.40
N GLU A 144 2.43 8.25 -14.11
CA GLU A 144 2.76 7.89 -15.50
C GLU A 144 3.19 6.43 -15.63
N ASN A 145 4.05 5.93 -14.75
CA ASN A 145 4.48 4.53 -14.76
C ASN A 145 3.31 3.56 -14.50
N ALA A 146 2.38 3.90 -13.60
CA ALA A 146 1.16 3.13 -13.35
C ALA A 146 0.21 3.09 -14.56
N LEU A 147 0.40 3.99 -15.53
CA LEU A 147 -0.32 4.00 -16.79
C LEU A 147 0.40 3.24 -17.91
N HIS A 148 1.57 2.64 -17.67
CA HIS A 148 2.25 1.79 -18.65
C HIS A 148 1.76 0.35 -18.53
N PHE A 149 1.19 -0.17 -19.62
CA PHE A 149 0.65 -1.51 -19.69
C PHE A 149 1.32 -2.31 -20.81
N LYS A 150 1.36 -3.63 -20.64
CA LYS A 150 1.87 -4.58 -21.63
C LYS A 150 0.78 -5.45 -22.23
N THR A 151 1.00 -5.90 -23.46
CA THR A 151 0.17 -6.93 -24.10
C THR A 151 0.07 -8.16 -23.19
N GLY A 152 -1.16 -8.67 -23.02
CA GLY A 152 -1.48 -9.78 -22.12
C GLY A 152 -1.92 -9.36 -20.71
N GLU A 153 -1.64 -8.13 -20.28
CA GLU A 153 -2.19 -7.62 -19.01
C GLU A 153 -3.69 -7.33 -19.13
N ILE A 154 -4.44 -7.49 -18.04
CA ILE A 154 -5.87 -7.15 -17.98
C ILE A 154 -6.01 -5.70 -17.56
N THR A 155 -6.79 -4.93 -18.31
CA THR A 155 -7.12 -3.55 -17.93
C THR A 155 -8.59 -3.24 -18.21
N THR A 156 -9.19 -2.40 -17.38
CA THR A 156 -10.57 -1.91 -17.57
C THR A 156 -10.71 -1.13 -18.87
N ALA A 157 -11.94 -0.95 -19.36
CA ALA A 157 -12.27 -0.07 -20.49
C ALA A 157 -11.53 1.28 -20.44
N GLY A 158 -11.19 1.81 -21.61
CA GLY A 158 -10.40 3.03 -21.76
C GLY A 158 -9.62 3.08 -23.07
N THR A 159 -8.78 4.09 -23.22
CA THR A 159 -7.99 4.30 -24.44
C THR A 159 -6.52 3.97 -24.16
N LEU A 160 -5.97 3.06 -24.95
CA LEU A 160 -4.55 2.69 -24.90
C LEU A 160 -3.81 3.32 -26.06
N THR A 161 -2.70 4.00 -25.80
CA THR A 161 -1.85 4.60 -26.83
C THR A 161 -0.54 3.81 -26.90
N CYS A 162 -0.26 3.21 -28.06
CA CYS A 162 0.99 2.48 -28.27
C CYS A 162 2.20 3.41 -28.12
N THR A 163 3.15 3.05 -27.25
CA THR A 163 4.34 3.88 -26.98
C THR A 163 5.30 3.96 -28.17
N LYS A 164 5.27 2.98 -29.09
CA LYS A 164 6.16 2.92 -30.26
C LYS A 164 5.66 3.71 -31.47
N CYS A 165 4.36 3.68 -31.76
CA CYS A 165 3.80 4.26 -33.00
C CYS A 165 2.66 5.27 -32.79
N GLY A 166 2.25 5.51 -31.54
CA GLY A 166 1.17 6.44 -31.19
C GLY A 166 -0.24 5.97 -31.55
N GLN A 167 -0.40 4.75 -32.09
CA GLN A 167 -1.72 4.22 -32.42
C GLN A 167 -2.57 4.06 -31.16
N THR A 168 -3.80 4.59 -31.19
CA THR A 168 -4.78 4.41 -30.12
C THR A 168 -5.61 3.14 -30.34
N VAL A 169 -5.92 2.44 -29.25
CA VAL A 169 -6.74 1.24 -29.17
C VAL A 169 -7.81 1.47 -28.11
N GLN A 170 -9.08 1.45 -28.51
CA GLN A 170 -10.20 1.63 -27.58
C GLN A 170 -10.64 0.28 -27.03
N LEU A 171 -10.56 0.11 -25.71
CA LEU A 171 -11.16 -1.02 -25.01
C LEU A 171 -12.55 -0.63 -24.52
N LYS A 172 -13.58 -1.33 -25.01
CA LYS A 172 -14.99 -1.10 -24.61
C LYS A 172 -15.36 -1.76 -23.29
N GLN A 173 -14.59 -2.76 -22.87
CA GLN A 173 -14.79 -3.54 -21.64
C GLN A 173 -13.43 -3.97 -21.09
N THR A 174 -13.42 -4.48 -19.86
CA THR A 174 -12.22 -5.09 -19.26
C THR A 174 -11.78 -6.28 -20.11
N ALA A 175 -10.53 -6.25 -20.59
CA ALA A 175 -10.00 -7.29 -21.48
C ALA A 175 -8.46 -7.35 -21.36
N HIS A 176 -7.88 -8.45 -21.87
CA HIS A 176 -6.44 -8.54 -22.10
C HIS A 176 -6.03 -7.57 -23.21
N ILE A 177 -4.91 -6.89 -23.01
CA ILE A 177 -4.38 -5.93 -23.98
C ILE A 177 -3.82 -6.69 -25.19
N PRO A 178 -4.30 -6.43 -26.43
CA PRO A 178 -3.75 -7.05 -27.63
C PRO A 178 -2.42 -6.40 -28.03
N PRO A 179 -1.62 -7.02 -28.91
CA PRO A 179 -0.49 -6.34 -29.53
C PRO A 179 -0.96 -5.16 -30.40
N CYS A 180 -0.10 -4.17 -30.59
CA CYS A 180 -0.48 -2.98 -31.37
C CYS A 180 -0.86 -3.38 -32.81
N PRO A 181 -2.06 -3.02 -33.30
CA PRO A 181 -2.52 -3.45 -34.63
C PRO A 181 -1.71 -2.81 -35.78
N ARG A 182 -0.95 -1.74 -35.50
CA ARG A 182 -0.16 -1.02 -36.50
C ARG A 182 1.30 -1.50 -36.57
N CYS A 183 1.92 -1.83 -35.43
CA CYS A 183 3.37 -2.10 -35.36
C CYS A 183 3.75 -3.33 -34.53
N ASN A 184 2.77 -4.06 -34.00
CA ASN A 184 2.92 -5.24 -33.15
C ASN A 184 3.75 -5.02 -31.87
N ALA A 185 3.97 -3.77 -31.46
CA ALA A 185 4.58 -3.47 -30.17
C ALA A 185 3.65 -3.86 -29.02
N THR A 186 4.26 -4.17 -27.88
CA THR A 186 3.57 -4.72 -26.71
C THR A 186 3.45 -3.75 -25.56
N GLU A 187 3.82 -2.48 -25.74
CA GLU A 187 3.80 -1.46 -24.69
C GLU A 187 2.82 -0.34 -25.02
N PHE A 188 2.01 0.02 -24.04
CA PHE A 188 0.93 0.99 -24.15
C PHE A 188 0.91 1.94 -22.95
N ARG A 189 0.44 3.17 -23.17
CA ARG A 189 0.03 4.09 -22.12
C ARG A 189 -1.49 4.19 -22.05
N LYS A 190 -2.09 4.06 -20.87
CA LYS A 190 -3.53 4.26 -20.68
C LYS A 190 -3.87 5.72 -20.44
N GLY A 191 -4.77 6.26 -21.24
CA GLY A 191 -5.47 7.52 -20.97
C GLY A 191 -6.87 7.22 -20.44
N TYR A 192 -7.30 7.99 -19.44
CA TYR A 192 -8.69 8.02 -18.98
C TYR A 192 -9.51 8.97 -19.85
#